data_AF-A0A9E3YTU9-F1
#
_entry.id   AF-A0A9E3YTU9-F1
#
_cell.length_a   1.000
_cell.length_b   1.000
_cell.length_c   1.000
_cell.angle_alpha   90.00
_cell.angle_beta   90.00
_cell.angle_gamma   90.00
#
_symmetry.space_group_name_H-M   'P 1'
#
loop_
_entity.id
_entity.type
_entity.pdbx_description
1 polymer ?
#
loop_
_entity_poly.entity_id
_entity_poly.type
_entity_poly.pdbx_seq_one_letter_code
_entity_poly.pdbx_strand_id
1 'polypeptide(L)'
;MIKSFRDWAAGHCDAVQCFVRECFADGRPLLLQSDLRAIFGSVVERLDDGLSGSIFEDIVRLLQEGVLRSPWTCLALRERPGQWRYLRFHID
;
A
#
# COMPACT_ATOMS: atom_id res chain seq x y z
N MET A 1 9.11 -11.84 -0.98
CA MET A 1 8.46 -10.54 -0.77
C MET A 1 6.94 -10.66 -0.75
N ILE A 2 6.21 -10.92 -1.85
CA ILE A 2 4.73 -11.03 -1.78
C ILE A 2 4.20 -12.05 -0.76
N LYS A 3 4.77 -13.26 -0.69
CA LYS A 3 4.35 -14.25 0.30
C LYS A 3 4.52 -13.73 1.73
N SER A 4 5.71 -13.24 2.04
CA SER A 4 6.05 -12.64 3.34
C SER A 4 5.17 -11.43 3.68
N PHE A 5 4.82 -10.61 2.68
CA PHE A 5 3.89 -9.49 2.88
C PHE A 5 2.47 -9.97 3.17
N ARG A 6 1.99 -11.01 2.47
CA ARG A 6 0.68 -11.62 2.77
C ARG A 6 0.63 -12.16 4.20
N ASP A 7 1.68 -12.84 4.64
CA ASP A 7 1.77 -13.38 6.00
C ASP A 7 1.78 -12.26 7.05
N TRP A 8 2.54 -11.18 6.80
CA TRP A 8 2.55 -10.00 7.67
C TRP A 8 1.19 -9.28 7.72
N ALA A 9 0.55 -9.08 6.55
CA ALA A 9 -0.73 -8.39 6.42
C ALA A 9 -1.87 -9.13 7.11
N ALA A 10 -1.77 -10.45 7.28
CA ALA A 10 -2.75 -11.23 8.05
C ALA A 10 -2.76 -10.86 9.54
N GLY A 11 -1.64 -10.39 10.09
CA GLY A 11 -1.52 -9.93 11.47
C GLY A 11 -1.69 -8.42 11.68
N HIS A 12 -1.71 -7.62 10.60
CA HIS A 12 -1.77 -6.15 10.61
C HIS A 12 -2.82 -5.65 9.59
N CYS A 13 -3.97 -6.31 9.55
CA CYS A 13 -5.00 -6.06 8.53
C CYS A 13 -5.61 -4.67 8.66
N ASP A 14 -5.70 -4.15 9.87
CA ASP A 14 -6.12 -2.80 10.23
C ASP A 14 -5.17 -1.74 9.65
N ALA A 15 -3.85 -1.95 9.74
CA ALA A 15 -2.89 -1.04 9.14
C ALA A 15 -2.96 -1.02 7.61
N VAL A 16 -3.16 -2.19 6.99
CA VAL A 16 -3.37 -2.28 5.53
C VAL A 16 -4.69 -1.62 5.12
N GLN A 17 -5.78 -1.86 5.84
CA GLN A 17 -7.08 -1.22 5.58
C GLN A 17 -7.02 0.29 5.78
N CYS A 18 -6.30 0.76 6.80
CA CYS A 18 -6.06 2.16 7.06
C CYS A 18 -5.37 2.82 5.85
N PHE A 19 -4.25 2.25 5.39
CA PHE A 19 -3.56 2.73 4.19
C PHE A 19 -4.46 2.73 2.94
N VAL A 20 -5.22 1.67 2.73
CA VAL A 20 -6.13 1.55 1.58
C VAL A 20 -7.23 2.61 1.62
N ARG A 21 -7.80 2.90 2.81
CA ARG A 21 -8.82 3.96 2.99
C ARG A 21 -8.24 5.34 2.74
N GLU A 22 -7.05 5.63 3.27
CA GLU A 22 -6.38 6.92 3.05
C GLU A 22 -6.06 7.15 1.56
N CYS A 23 -5.79 6.10 0.78
CA CYS A 23 -5.63 6.25 -0.66
C CYS A 23 -6.86 6.86 -1.34
N PHE A 24 -8.07 6.60 -0.85
CA PHE A 24 -9.31 7.16 -1.40
C PHE A 24 -9.64 8.56 -0.87
N ALA A 25 -8.94 9.08 0.13
CA ALA A 25 -9.30 10.33 0.83
C ALA A 25 -9.35 11.54 -0.11
N ASP A 26 -8.41 11.63 -1.06
CA ASP A 26 -8.32 12.73 -2.01
C ASP A 26 -9.28 12.60 -3.21
N GLY A 27 -10.02 11.49 -3.33
CA GLY A 27 -10.93 11.23 -4.46
C GLY A 27 -10.25 11.09 -5.83
N ARG A 28 -8.92 11.00 -5.88
CA ARG A 28 -8.16 10.85 -7.12
C ARG A 28 -8.21 9.39 -7.63
N PRO A 29 -8.46 9.14 -8.92
CA PRO A 29 -8.51 7.77 -9.44
C PRO A 29 -7.12 7.15 -9.70
N LEU A 30 -6.07 7.97 -9.69
CA LEU A 30 -4.68 7.55 -9.93
C LEU A 30 -3.77 8.23 -8.89
N LEU A 31 -2.97 7.42 -8.21
CA LEU A 31 -1.91 7.85 -7.30
C LEU A 31 -0.56 7.42 -7.86
N LEU A 32 0.42 8.32 -7.84
CA LEU A 32 1.80 7.99 -8.20
C LEU A 32 2.59 7.54 -6.97
N GLN A 33 3.80 7.04 -7.20
CA GLN A 33 4.68 6.58 -6.13
C GLN A 33 4.86 7.61 -4.99
N SER A 34 5.02 8.89 -5.30
CA SER A 34 5.17 9.93 -4.28
C SER A 34 3.92 10.10 -3.42
N ASP A 35 2.74 10.02 -4.03
CA ASP A 35 1.47 10.08 -3.29
C ASP A 35 1.36 8.90 -2.32
N LEU A 36 1.60 7.68 -2.81
CA LEU A 36 1.52 6.45 -2.02
C LEU A 36 2.49 6.48 -0.82
N ARG A 37 3.70 7.00 -1.02
CA ARG A 37 4.69 7.15 0.06
C ARG A 37 4.27 8.21 1.08
N ALA A 38 3.72 9.33 0.63
CA ALA A 38 3.23 10.38 1.52
C ALA A 38 2.08 9.86 2.39
N ILE A 39 1.10 9.19 1.77
CA ILE A 39 -0.03 8.56 2.47
C ILE A 39 0.47 7.54 3.50
N PHE A 40 1.41 6.68 3.12
CA PHE A 40 1.99 5.72 4.07
C PHE A 40 2.68 6.40 5.24
N GLY A 41 3.43 7.49 5.00
CA GLY A 41 4.03 8.29 6.06
C GLY A 41 3.00 8.81 7.06
N SER A 42 1.88 9.37 6.57
CA SER A 42 0.78 9.83 7.43
C SER A 42 0.10 8.70 8.21
N VAL A 43 0.04 7.49 7.65
CA VAL A 43 -0.48 6.30 8.35
C VAL A 43 0.48 5.85 9.47
N VAL A 44 1.78 5.84 9.20
CA VAL A 44 2.83 5.52 10.19
C VAL A 44 2.74 6.46 11.38
N GLU A 45 2.64 7.77 11.13
CA GLU A 45 2.52 8.80 12.17
C GLU A 45 1.27 8.61 13.06
N ARG A 46 0.21 8.01 12.54
CA ARG A 46 -1.07 7.84 13.24
C ARG A 46 -1.18 6.53 14.03
N LEU A 47 -0.63 5.44 13.52
CA LEU A 47 -0.86 4.10 14.09
C LEU A 47 0.28 3.61 15.00
N ASP A 48 1.53 4.05 14.80
CA ASP A 48 2.73 3.61 15.54
C ASP A 48 2.84 2.07 15.75
N ASP A 49 2.29 1.29 14.82
CA ASP A 49 2.11 -0.16 14.96
C ASP A 49 3.24 -0.97 14.27
N GLY A 50 4.49 -0.57 14.51
CA GLY A 50 5.65 -1.25 13.91
C GLY A 50 5.70 -1.18 12.37
N LEU A 51 5.04 -0.19 11.77
CA LEU A 51 5.00 0.01 10.32
C LEU A 51 6.35 0.45 9.74
N SER A 52 7.10 1.25 10.49
CA SER A 52 8.48 1.63 10.17
C SER A 52 9.40 0.41 10.25
N GLY A 53 10.17 0.17 9.19
CA GLY A 53 11.03 -1.01 9.04
C GLY A 53 10.27 -2.30 8.73
N SER A 54 8.96 -2.24 8.51
CA SER A 54 8.16 -3.42 8.15
C SER A 54 8.31 -3.81 6.68
N ILE A 55 7.90 -5.03 6.35
CA ILE A 55 7.77 -5.46 4.96
C ILE A 55 6.72 -4.65 4.19
N PHE A 56 5.78 -3.98 4.87
CA PHE A 56 4.82 -3.11 4.21
C PHE A 56 5.49 -1.81 3.73
N GLU A 57 6.40 -1.24 4.52
CA GLU A 57 7.21 -0.11 4.06
C GLU A 57 8.01 -0.47 2.80
N ASP A 58 8.65 -1.65 2.80
CA ASP A 58 9.38 -2.15 1.62
C ASP A 58 8.46 -2.26 0.38
N ILE A 59 7.25 -2.78 0.57
CA ILE A 59 6.24 -2.86 -0.50
C ILE A 59 5.90 -1.47 -1.02
N VAL A 60 5.56 -0.52 -0.15
CA VAL A 60 5.19 0.86 -0.53
C VAL A 60 6.33 1.55 -1.27
N ARG A 61 7.59 1.35 -0.85
CA ARG A 61 8.76 1.92 -1.52
C ARG A 61 8.90 1.41 -2.96
N LEU A 62 8.46 0.20 -3.24
CA LEU A 62 8.54 -0.44 -4.56
C LEU A 62 7.29 -0.21 -5.42
N LEU A 63 6.19 0.33 -4.86
CA LEU A 63 5.02 0.71 -5.63
C LEU A 63 5.36 1.80 -6.64
N GLN A 64 4.74 1.71 -7.81
CA GLN A 64 4.90 2.68 -8.89
C GLN A 64 3.65 3.54 -9.06
N GLU A 65 2.48 2.92 -8.95
CA GLU A 65 1.18 3.58 -9.08
C GLU A 65 0.10 2.79 -8.34
N GLY A 66 -0.98 3.51 -8.00
CA GLY A 66 -2.21 2.97 -7.49
C GLY A 66 -3.39 3.45 -8.32
N VAL A 67 -4.17 2.53 -8.87
CA VAL A 67 -5.42 2.81 -9.57
C VAL A 67 -6.57 2.53 -8.63
N LEU A 68 -7.37 3.57 -8.36
CA LEU A 68 -8.42 3.56 -7.37
C LEU A 68 -9.77 3.55 -8.06
N ARG A 69 -10.51 2.45 -7.88
CA ARG A 69 -11.89 2.32 -8.35
C ARG A 69 -12.65 1.47 -7.38
N SER A 70 -13.49 2.11 -6.55
CA SER A 70 -14.29 1.41 -5.55
C SER A 70 -15.01 0.18 -6.15
N PRO A 71 -14.90 -1.00 -5.50
CA PRO A 71 -14.33 -1.23 -4.17
C PRO A 71 -12.84 -1.60 -4.16
N TRP A 72 -12.12 -1.44 -5.27
CA TRP A 72 -10.77 -1.96 -5.47
C TRP A 72 -9.68 -0.88 -5.46
N THR A 73 -8.59 -1.18 -4.76
CA THR A 73 -7.28 -0.53 -4.89
C THR A 73 -6.35 -1.48 -5.63
N CYS A 74 -5.96 -1.13 -6.86
CA CYS A 74 -5.01 -1.90 -7.65
C CYS A 74 -3.64 -1.22 -7.59
N LEU A 75 -2.62 -1.90 -7.08
CA LEU A 75 -1.27 -1.35 -6.91
C LEU A 75 -0.28 -2.09 -7.81
N ALA A 76 0.54 -1.33 -8.53
CA ALA A 76 1.63 -1.88 -9.34
C ALA A 76 2.95 -1.84 -8.55
N LEU A 77 3.51 -3.01 -8.29
CA LEU A 77 4.76 -3.22 -7.56
C LEU A 77 5.87 -3.57 -8.55
N ARG A 78 7.02 -2.90 -8.45
CA ARG A 78 8.20 -3.18 -9.30
C ARG A 78 9.41 -3.57 -8.44
N GLU A 79 9.60 -4.87 -8.23
CA GLU A 79 10.71 -5.39 -7.41
C GLU A 79 12.07 -5.21 -8.09
N ARG A 80 12.12 -5.33 -9.43
CA ARG A 80 13.33 -5.18 -10.25
C ARG A 80 12.99 -4.60 -11.62
N PRO A 81 13.98 -4.08 -12.38
CA PRO A 81 13.76 -3.73 -13.78
C PRO A 81 13.15 -4.90 -14.56
N GLY A 82 12.03 -4.68 -15.24
CA GLY A 82 11.31 -5.71 -16.00
C GLY A 82 10.49 -6.70 -15.16
N GLN A 83 10.48 -6.61 -13.82
CA GLN A 83 9.72 -7.51 -12.94
C GLN A 83 8.60 -6.75 -12.23
N TRP A 84 7.37 -7.07 -12.63
CA TRP A 84 6.16 -6.43 -12.11
C TRP A 84 5.28 -7.45 -11.39
N ARG A 85 4.65 -6.98 -10.33
CA ARG A 85 3.60 -7.70 -9.62
C ARG A 85 2.46 -6.74 -9.35
N TYR A 86 1.25 -7.27 -9.30
CA TYR A 86 0.05 -6.48 -9.09
C TYR A 86 -0.64 -6.95 -7.82
N LEU A 87 -0.94 -6.01 -6.94
CA LEU A 87 -1.68 -6.23 -5.71
C LEU A 87 -3.08 -5.65 -5.88
N ARG A 88 -4.07 -6.31 -5.30
CA ARG A 88 -5.45 -5.79 -5.27
C ARG A 88 -6.00 -5.92 -3.87
N PHE A 89 -6.49 -4.82 -3.31
CA PHE A 89 -7.14 -4.77 -2.02
C PHE A 89 -8.59 -4.33 -2.19
N HIS A 90 -9.46 -4.93 -1.41
CA HIS A 90 -10.81 -4.42 -1.20
C HIS A 90 -10.74 -3.27 -0.18
N ILE A 91 -11.54 -2.23 -0.35
CA ILE A 91 -11.56 -1.07 0.54
C ILE A 91 -12.18 -1.38 1.91
N ASP A 92 -13.09 -2.36 1.94
CA ASP A 92 -13.69 -2.93 3.15
C ASP A 92 -12.97 -4.21 3.59
#